data_AF-K0B485-F1
#
_entry.id   AF-K0B485-F1
#
_cell.length_a   1.000
_cell.length_b   1.000
_cell.length_c   1.000
_cell.angle_alpha   90.00
_cell.angle_beta   90.00
_cell.angle_gamma   90.00
#
_symmetry.space_group_name_H-M   'P 1'
#
loop_
_entity.id
_entity.type
_entity.pdbx_description
1 polymer ?
#
loop_
_entity_poly.entity_id
_entity_poly.type
_entity_poly.pdbx_seq_one_letter_code
_entity_poly.pdbx_strand_id
1 'polypeptide(L)'
;MTHNADPNYKATMVILNDIEKKGLCHFNYEYYDEKFFLNFINFERIFSRSFSEIIRKLDDFEIKHDEVIFFAVYSMLCYINSHIKVFEKFLKIIVDFAQLKGGFDENTTLSQMLKKTCNKMQYNPKLKNAIRGLFLADFADAVVYQKYLILKDGHLLIHPNDANKKKQISIDGLYDNSLQVKAIFGAMMDWADATDKPKENKTDEIGTIVKNLMTQVNALDEKLTKIS
;
A
#
# COMPACT_ATOMS: atom_id res chain seq x y z
N MET A 1 -14.34 -8.30 -8.49
CA MET A 1 -13.54 -8.83 -9.61
C MET A 1 -12.41 -9.64 -9.01
N THR A 2 -12.13 -10.84 -9.51
CA THR A 2 -11.11 -11.72 -8.95
C THR A 2 -9.71 -11.10 -9.11
N HIS A 3 -9.20 -10.49 -8.03
CA HIS A 3 -7.87 -9.86 -7.95
C HIS A 3 -6.72 -10.81 -8.34
N ASN A 4 -6.99 -12.12 -8.36
CA ASN A 4 -6.05 -13.21 -8.56
C ASN A 4 -5.38 -13.27 -9.95
N ALA A 5 -5.79 -12.45 -10.93
CA ALA A 5 -5.12 -12.37 -12.24
C ALA A 5 -4.07 -11.25 -12.32
N ASP A 6 -4.15 -10.24 -11.44
CA ASP A 6 -3.30 -9.05 -11.48
C ASP A 6 -1.84 -9.38 -11.07
N PRO A 7 -0.83 -8.94 -11.84
CA PRO A 7 0.57 -9.24 -11.54
C PRO A 7 1.09 -8.55 -10.27
N ASN A 8 0.61 -7.34 -9.94
CA ASN A 8 0.97 -6.62 -8.71
C ASN A 8 0.37 -7.30 -7.49
N TYR A 9 -0.87 -7.79 -7.60
CA TYR A 9 -1.50 -8.61 -6.56
C TYR A 9 -0.68 -9.87 -6.30
N LYS A 10 -0.35 -10.64 -7.35
CA LYS A 10 0.44 -11.89 -7.23
C LYS A 10 1.82 -11.65 -6.63
N ALA A 11 2.51 -10.60 -7.08
CA ALA A 11 3.82 -10.24 -6.57
C ALA A 11 3.76 -9.89 -5.08
N THR A 12 2.75 -9.13 -4.66
CA THR A 12 2.52 -8.80 -3.25
C THR A 12 2.28 -10.05 -2.41
N MET A 13 1.41 -10.96 -2.85
CA MET A 13 1.18 -12.24 -2.16
C MET A 13 2.46 -13.06 -2.00
N VAL A 14 3.30 -13.14 -3.03
CA VAL A 14 4.60 -13.84 -2.96
C VAL A 14 5.49 -13.20 -1.89
N ILE A 15 5.60 -11.87 -1.87
CA ILE A 15 6.44 -11.15 -0.91
C ILE A 15 5.95 -11.39 0.53
N LEU A 16 4.64 -11.27 0.77
CA LEU A 16 4.06 -11.47 2.11
C LEU A 16 4.25 -12.91 2.59
N ASN A 17 3.98 -13.89 1.73
CA ASN A 17 4.21 -15.32 2.04
C ASN A 17 5.69 -15.62 2.30
N ASP A 18 6.62 -14.96 1.60
CA ASP A 18 8.05 -15.15 1.83
C ASP A 18 8.49 -14.57 3.18
N ILE A 19 7.97 -13.39 3.56
CA ILE A 19 8.19 -12.79 4.90
C ILE A 19 7.70 -13.75 5.99
N GLU A 20 6.49 -14.28 5.84
CA GLU A 20 5.88 -15.22 6.77
C GLU A 20 6.69 -16.52 6.90
N LYS A 21 7.01 -17.17 5.78
CA LYS A 21 7.79 -18.43 5.74
C LYS A 21 9.18 -18.30 6.35
N LYS A 22 9.74 -17.08 6.38
CA LYS A 22 11.04 -16.79 6.99
C LYS A 22 10.93 -16.42 8.48
N GLY A 23 9.74 -16.48 9.06
CA GLY A 23 9.51 -16.13 10.46
C GLY A 23 9.74 -14.65 10.75
N LEU A 24 9.60 -13.79 9.74
CA LEU A 24 9.70 -12.33 9.89
C LEU A 24 8.35 -11.66 10.16
N CYS A 25 7.35 -12.45 10.55
CA CYS A 25 6.04 -11.95 10.92
C CYS A 25 5.89 -11.93 12.44
N HIS A 26 5.56 -10.75 12.98
CA HIS A 26 5.17 -10.56 14.37
C HIS A 26 4.16 -9.41 14.43
N PHE A 27 3.04 -9.59 15.14
CA PHE A 27 2.02 -8.57 15.25
C PHE A 27 2.42 -7.50 16.27
N ASN A 28 2.76 -6.32 15.78
CA ASN A 28 3.19 -5.20 16.61
C ASN A 28 2.00 -4.33 17.03
N TYR A 29 1.48 -4.58 18.23
CA TYR A 29 0.37 -3.81 18.81
C TYR A 29 0.66 -2.31 18.95
N GLU A 30 1.93 -1.91 19.11
CA GLU A 30 2.35 -0.51 19.20
C GLU A 30 1.95 0.30 17.94
N TYR A 31 2.00 -0.33 16.77
CA TYR A 31 1.68 0.32 15.50
C TYR A 31 0.25 0.05 15.03
N TYR A 32 -0.52 -0.72 15.80
CA TYR A 32 -1.91 -1.05 15.47
C TYR A 32 -2.83 0.14 15.73
N ASP A 33 -3.55 0.55 14.69
CA ASP A 33 -4.44 1.71 14.69
C ASP A 33 -5.73 1.38 13.95
N GLU A 34 -6.65 0.72 14.64
CA GLU A 34 -7.92 0.26 14.08
C GLU A 34 -8.72 1.39 13.43
N LYS A 35 -8.78 2.56 14.08
CA LYS A 35 -9.52 3.72 13.58
C LYS A 35 -8.96 4.21 12.26
N PHE A 36 -7.64 4.22 12.09
CA PHE A 36 -7.01 4.56 10.82
C PHE A 36 -7.44 3.61 9.70
N PHE A 37 -7.40 2.29 9.91
CA PHE A 37 -7.79 1.33 8.87
C PHE A 37 -9.28 1.40 8.54
N LEU A 38 -10.16 1.52 9.55
CA LEU A 38 -11.60 1.71 9.32
C LEU A 38 -11.89 2.97 8.51
N ASN A 39 -11.21 4.08 8.82
CA ASN A 39 -11.35 5.32 8.05
C ASN A 39 -10.88 5.14 6.61
N PHE A 40 -9.76 4.46 6.39
CA PHE A 40 -9.25 4.20 5.04
C PHE A 40 -10.17 3.31 4.20
N ILE A 41 -10.71 2.23 4.78
CA ILE A 41 -11.65 1.33 4.09
C ILE A 41 -12.93 2.09 3.70
N ASN A 42 -13.45 2.95 4.59
CA ASN A 42 -14.59 3.81 4.27
C ASN A 42 -14.27 4.78 3.13
N PHE A 43 -13.08 5.39 3.15
CA PHE A 43 -12.58 6.23 2.06
C PHE A 43 -12.52 5.46 0.74
N GLU A 44 -11.91 4.27 0.70
CA GLU A 44 -11.76 3.47 -0.52
C GLU A 44 -13.12 3.12 -1.15
N ARG A 45 -14.09 2.74 -0.31
CA ARG A 45 -15.46 2.43 -0.74
C ARG A 45 -16.16 3.60 -1.42
N ILE A 46 -15.97 4.81 -0.90
CA ILE A 46 -16.59 6.02 -1.44
C ILE A 46 -15.83 6.50 -2.68
N PHE A 47 -14.50 6.63 -2.57
CA PHE A 47 -13.66 7.27 -3.58
C PHE A 47 -13.50 6.45 -4.86
N SER A 48 -13.45 5.11 -4.76
CA SER A 48 -13.25 4.23 -5.92
C SER A 48 -14.37 4.32 -6.97
N ARG A 49 -15.56 4.77 -6.58
CA ARG A 49 -16.68 5.03 -7.51
C ARG A 49 -16.65 6.45 -8.07
N SER A 50 -16.25 7.43 -7.28
CA SER A 50 -16.31 8.84 -7.67
C SER A 50 -15.21 9.25 -8.65
N PHE A 51 -14.01 8.67 -8.57
CA PHE A 51 -12.87 9.19 -9.33
C PHE A 51 -12.92 8.89 -10.84
N SER A 52 -13.37 7.70 -11.24
CA SER A 52 -13.56 7.35 -12.65
C SER A 52 -14.66 8.18 -13.31
N GLU A 53 -15.71 8.52 -12.56
CA GLU A 53 -16.78 9.41 -13.01
C GLU A 53 -16.28 10.85 -13.16
N ILE A 54 -15.42 11.33 -12.24
CA ILE A 54 -14.79 12.64 -12.34
C ILE A 54 -13.90 12.72 -13.58
N ILE A 55 -13.04 11.73 -13.83
CA ILE A 55 -12.21 11.69 -15.05
C ILE A 55 -13.07 11.77 -16.31
N ARG A 56 -14.14 10.98 -16.38
CA ARG A 56 -15.02 10.94 -17.57
C ARG A 56 -15.73 12.26 -17.86
N LYS A 57 -15.87 13.13 -16.87
CA LYS A 57 -16.56 14.41 -16.97
C LYS A 57 -15.59 15.60 -16.93
N LEU A 58 -14.27 15.37 -17.05
CA LEU A 58 -13.28 16.46 -17.00
C LEU A 58 -13.56 17.52 -18.09
N ASP A 59 -14.01 17.09 -19.27
CA ASP A 59 -14.34 17.99 -20.38
C ASP A 59 -15.67 18.73 -20.20
N ASP A 60 -16.51 18.31 -19.24
CA ASP A 60 -17.84 18.90 -18.99
C ASP A 60 -17.77 20.10 -18.01
N PHE A 61 -16.62 20.34 -17.36
CA PHE A 61 -16.49 21.45 -16.42
C PHE A 61 -16.32 22.79 -17.16
N GLU A 62 -17.16 23.78 -16.83
CA GLU A 62 -17.03 25.17 -17.33
C GLU A 62 -15.80 25.93 -16.75
N ILE A 63 -14.97 25.24 -15.98
CA ILE A 63 -13.73 25.76 -15.36
C ILE A 63 -12.60 25.74 -16.39
N LYS A 64 -11.58 26.58 -16.23
CA LYS A 64 -10.37 26.53 -17.08
C LYS A 64 -9.76 25.13 -17.04
N HIS A 65 -9.54 24.54 -18.20
CA HIS A 65 -8.96 23.21 -18.40
C HIS A 65 -7.72 22.94 -17.53
N ASP A 66 -6.82 23.92 -17.39
CA ASP A 66 -5.61 23.81 -16.55
C ASP A 66 -5.91 23.58 -15.05
N GLU A 67 -6.99 24.18 -14.52
CA GLU A 67 -7.38 24.04 -13.11
C GLU A 67 -8.00 22.65 -12.85
N VAL A 68 -8.78 22.16 -13.81
CA VAL A 68 -9.40 20.83 -13.78
C VAL A 68 -8.32 19.74 -13.86
N ILE A 69 -7.34 19.91 -14.74
CA ILE A 69 -6.17 19.02 -14.83
C ILE A 69 -5.37 19.03 -13.52
N PHE A 70 -5.08 20.20 -12.97
CA PHE A 70 -4.35 20.30 -11.70
C PHE A 70 -5.09 19.55 -10.59
N PHE A 71 -6.40 19.75 -10.48
CA PHE A 71 -7.25 19.04 -9.52
C PHE A 71 -7.21 17.53 -9.71
N ALA A 72 -7.29 17.03 -10.94
CA ALA A 72 -7.25 15.61 -11.25
C ALA A 72 -5.89 14.98 -10.85
N VAL A 73 -4.79 15.62 -11.22
CA VAL A 73 -3.43 15.16 -10.87
C VAL A 73 -3.23 15.17 -9.36
N TYR A 74 -3.63 16.24 -8.67
CA TYR A 74 -3.49 16.34 -7.22
C TYR A 74 -4.34 15.28 -6.49
N SER A 75 -5.58 15.08 -6.93
CA SER A 75 -6.48 14.06 -6.37
C SER A 75 -5.89 12.66 -6.51
N MET A 76 -5.28 12.34 -7.65
CA MET A 76 -4.61 11.06 -7.86
C MET A 76 -3.36 10.88 -7.02
N LEU A 77 -2.54 11.93 -6.93
CA LEU A 77 -1.39 11.93 -6.04
C LEU A 77 -1.80 11.62 -4.60
N CYS A 78 -2.88 12.26 -4.12
CA CYS A 78 -3.43 12.03 -2.79
C CYS A 78 -3.97 10.61 -2.61
N TYR A 79 -4.68 10.07 -3.60
CA TYR A 79 -5.19 8.69 -3.56
C TYR A 79 -4.06 7.65 -3.50
N ILE A 80 -3.04 7.80 -4.34
CA ILE A 80 -1.87 6.90 -4.35
C ILE A 80 -1.14 7.01 -3.00
N ASN A 81 -0.91 8.22 -2.51
CA ASN A 81 -0.21 8.45 -1.26
C ASN A 81 -0.96 7.90 -0.04
N SER A 82 -2.29 7.95 -0.02
CA SER A 82 -3.07 7.36 1.08
C SER A 82 -2.91 5.84 1.16
N HIS A 83 -2.88 5.13 0.02
CA HIS A 83 -2.61 3.69 -0.02
C HIS A 83 -1.18 3.37 0.42
N ILE A 84 -0.19 4.15 -0.03
CA ILE A 84 1.20 4.00 0.40
C ILE A 84 1.33 4.12 1.93
N LYS A 85 0.57 5.03 2.57
CA LYS A 85 0.54 5.15 4.03
C LYS A 85 -0.11 3.96 4.73
N VAL A 86 -1.11 3.34 4.10
CA VAL A 86 -1.67 2.07 4.57
C VAL A 86 -0.64 0.96 4.48
N PHE A 87 0.11 0.86 3.38
CA PHE A 87 1.17 -0.15 3.24
C PHE A 87 2.24 0.02 4.31
N GLU A 88 2.66 1.26 4.56
CA GLU A 88 3.64 1.58 5.60
C GLU A 88 3.16 1.13 6.98
N LYS A 89 1.92 1.47 7.37
CA LYS A 89 1.33 1.03 8.65
C LYS A 89 1.14 -0.48 8.72
N PHE A 90 0.65 -1.09 7.64
CA PHE A 90 0.46 -2.54 7.57
C PHE A 90 1.77 -3.29 7.77
N LEU A 91 2.85 -2.90 7.07
CA LEU A 91 4.17 -3.51 7.23
C LEU A 91 4.76 -3.28 8.63
N LYS A 92 4.54 -2.10 9.25
CA LYS A 92 4.90 -1.86 10.66
C LYS A 92 4.20 -2.81 11.61
N ILE A 93 2.94 -3.15 11.32
CA ILE A 93 2.17 -4.09 12.15
C ILE A 93 2.65 -5.52 11.97
N ILE A 94 2.94 -5.97 10.75
CA ILE A 94 3.17 -7.40 10.50
C ILE A 94 4.64 -7.82 10.50
N VAL A 95 5.59 -6.91 10.24
CA VAL A 95 7.01 -7.27 10.13
C VAL A 95 7.67 -7.22 11.50
N ASP A 96 8.35 -8.31 11.87
CA ASP A 96 9.19 -8.36 13.06
C ASP A 96 10.46 -7.50 12.84
N PHE A 97 10.40 -6.27 13.31
CA PHE A 97 11.51 -5.34 13.20
C PHE A 97 12.65 -5.62 14.19
N ALA A 98 12.43 -6.38 15.27
CA ALA A 98 13.50 -6.80 16.18
C ALA A 98 14.50 -7.72 15.47
N GLN A 99 14.02 -8.48 14.47
CA GLN A 99 14.86 -9.30 13.61
C GLN A 99 15.57 -8.52 12.49
N LEU A 100 15.27 -7.23 12.32
CA LEU A 100 15.86 -6.35 11.30
C LEU A 100 16.98 -5.49 11.89
N LYS A 101 18.09 -5.40 11.17
CA LYS A 101 19.21 -4.54 11.57
C LYS A 101 18.75 -3.08 11.67
N GLY A 102 18.78 -2.55 12.90
CA GLY A 102 18.41 -1.16 13.20
C GLY A 102 16.91 -0.91 13.33
N GLY A 103 16.09 -1.95 13.50
CA GLY A 103 14.66 -1.84 13.88
C GLY A 103 13.78 -1.03 12.92
N PHE A 104 12.55 -0.75 13.34
CA PHE A 104 11.70 0.34 12.83
C PHE A 104 11.38 1.27 13.98
N ASP A 105 11.18 2.53 13.67
CA ASP A 105 10.57 3.53 14.53
C ASP A 105 9.39 4.18 13.80
N GLU A 106 8.69 5.08 14.48
CA GLU A 106 7.55 5.80 13.91
C GLU A 106 7.92 6.58 12.63
N ASN A 107 9.17 7.05 12.53
CA ASN A 107 9.68 7.86 11.42
C ASN A 107 10.24 7.05 10.26
N THR A 108 10.33 5.73 10.40
CA THR A 108 10.88 4.87 9.36
C THR A 108 9.98 4.94 8.14
N THR A 109 10.54 5.28 6.98
CA THR A 109 9.77 5.41 5.73
C THR A 109 9.55 4.04 5.07
N LEU A 110 8.54 3.93 4.20
CA LEU A 110 8.32 2.72 3.39
C LEU A 110 9.59 2.28 2.64
N SER A 111 10.31 3.22 2.04
CA SER A 111 11.57 2.99 1.33
C SER A 111 12.63 2.34 2.22
N GLN A 112 12.72 2.76 3.49
CA GLN A 112 13.61 2.17 4.49
C GLN A 112 13.14 0.79 4.95
N MET A 113 11.83 0.59 5.17
CA MET A 113 11.26 -0.71 5.53
C MET A 113 11.56 -1.75 4.47
N LEU A 114 11.22 -1.46 3.22
CA LEU A 114 11.46 -2.37 2.09
C LEU A 114 12.95 -2.70 1.97
N LYS A 115 13.84 -1.70 2.12
CA LYS A 115 15.28 -1.93 2.10
C LYS A 115 15.73 -2.89 3.21
N LYS A 116 15.28 -2.64 4.46
CA LYS A 116 15.63 -3.47 5.62
C LYS A 116 15.09 -4.90 5.48
N THR A 117 13.82 -5.06 5.11
CA THR A 117 13.18 -6.36 4.88
C THR A 117 13.86 -7.11 3.74
N CYS A 118 14.06 -6.49 2.57
CA CYS A 118 14.71 -7.18 1.45
C CYS A 118 16.17 -7.56 1.74
N ASN A 119 16.87 -6.79 2.58
CA ASN A 119 18.21 -7.15 3.03
C ASN A 119 18.19 -8.37 3.95
N LYS A 120 17.25 -8.44 4.91
CA LYS A 120 17.06 -9.61 5.77
C LYS A 120 16.70 -10.85 4.96
N MET A 121 15.86 -10.69 3.94
CA MET A 121 15.47 -11.76 3.01
C MET A 121 16.58 -12.17 2.03
N GLN A 122 17.72 -11.46 2.02
CA GLN A 122 18.84 -11.69 1.10
C GLN A 122 18.44 -11.65 -0.38
N TYR A 123 17.44 -10.83 -0.73
CA TYR A 123 17.05 -10.66 -2.13
C TYR A 123 18.17 -10.05 -2.96
N ASN A 124 18.28 -10.50 -4.22
CA ASN A 124 19.26 -9.94 -5.15
C ASN A 124 18.91 -8.48 -5.52
N PRO A 125 19.86 -7.68 -6.05
CA PRO A 125 19.62 -6.27 -6.37
C PRO A 125 18.47 -6.03 -7.35
N LYS A 126 18.26 -6.93 -8.32
CA LYS A 126 17.17 -6.84 -9.29
C LYS A 126 15.80 -6.94 -8.59
N LEU A 127 15.64 -7.93 -7.72
CA LEU A 127 14.41 -8.14 -6.95
C LEU A 127 14.18 -7.01 -5.94
N LYS A 128 15.24 -6.51 -5.28
CA LYS A 128 15.16 -5.31 -4.43
C LYS A 128 14.58 -4.11 -5.18
N ASN A 129 15.08 -3.84 -6.37
CA ASN A 129 14.59 -2.74 -7.20
C ASN A 129 13.16 -2.97 -7.69
N ALA A 130 12.82 -4.21 -8.06
CA ALA A 130 11.45 -4.56 -8.45
C ALA A 130 10.45 -4.35 -7.30
N ILE A 131 10.79 -4.76 -6.07
CA ILE A 131 9.96 -4.55 -4.88
C ILE A 131 9.81 -3.06 -4.57
N ARG A 132 10.89 -2.27 -4.67
CA ARG A 132 10.82 -0.81 -4.51
C ARG A 132 9.88 -0.16 -5.53
N GLY A 133 9.92 -0.62 -6.78
CA GLY A 133 9.01 -0.18 -7.83
C GLY A 133 7.57 -0.59 -7.58
N LEU A 134 7.33 -1.85 -7.17
CA LEU A 134 6.02 -2.38 -6.82
C LEU A 134 5.35 -1.56 -5.72
N PHE A 135 6.08 -1.19 -4.67
CA PHE A 135 5.53 -0.40 -3.57
C PHE A 135 5.63 1.11 -3.79
N LEU A 136 5.99 1.56 -4.99
CA LEU A 136 6.13 2.98 -5.35
C LEU A 136 7.01 3.77 -4.35
N ALA A 137 8.10 3.16 -3.88
CA ALA A 137 8.93 3.72 -2.80
C ALA A 137 9.53 5.09 -3.15
N ASP A 138 9.97 5.29 -4.39
CA ASP A 138 10.54 6.57 -4.84
C ASP A 138 9.45 7.65 -4.96
N PHE A 139 8.23 7.27 -5.36
CA PHE A 139 7.08 8.17 -5.35
C PHE A 139 6.74 8.58 -3.91
N ALA A 140 6.71 7.62 -2.99
CA ALA A 140 6.46 7.86 -1.57
C ALA A 140 7.48 8.86 -0.98
N ASP A 141 8.77 8.62 -1.23
CA ASP A 141 9.84 9.51 -0.78
C ASP A 141 9.69 10.91 -1.41
N ALA A 142 9.35 11.02 -2.70
CA ALA A 142 9.13 12.30 -3.36
C ALA A 142 7.96 13.09 -2.74
N VAL A 143 6.83 12.43 -2.45
CA VAL A 143 5.65 13.09 -1.87
C VAL A 143 5.91 13.51 -0.43
N VAL A 144 6.47 12.61 0.40
CA VAL A 144 6.76 12.90 1.83
C VAL A 144 7.67 14.11 1.98
N TYR A 145 8.69 14.25 1.13
CA TYR A 145 9.64 15.37 1.21
C TYR A 145 9.24 16.57 0.34
N GLN A 146 8.01 16.64 -0.18
CA GLN A 146 7.53 17.71 -1.06
C GLN A 146 8.45 17.96 -2.27
N LYS A 147 9.05 16.88 -2.79
CA LYS A 147 9.94 16.89 -3.95
C LYS A 147 9.16 16.56 -5.23
N TYR A 148 8.05 17.25 -5.48
CA TYR A 148 7.26 17.09 -6.70
C TYR A 148 6.68 18.42 -7.19
N LEU A 149 6.33 18.48 -8.47
CA LEU A 149 5.65 19.61 -9.11
C LEU A 149 4.53 19.08 -10.01
N ILE A 150 3.36 19.69 -9.93
CA ILE A 150 2.27 19.45 -10.89
C ILE A 150 2.42 20.45 -12.01
N LEU A 151 2.64 19.95 -13.23
CA LEU A 151 2.79 20.75 -14.43
C LEU A 151 1.42 21.03 -15.05
N LYS A 152 1.29 22.17 -15.74
CA LYS A 152 0.03 22.59 -16.37
C LYS A 152 -0.46 21.64 -17.47
N ASP A 153 0.47 20.87 -18.05
CA ASP A 153 0.18 19.88 -19.07
C ASP A 153 -0.32 18.53 -18.49
N GLY A 154 -0.62 18.47 -17.19
CA GLY A 154 -1.17 17.30 -16.52
C GLY A 154 -0.14 16.27 -16.08
N HIS A 155 1.15 16.58 -16.17
CA HIS A 155 2.18 15.71 -15.64
C HIS A 155 2.52 16.03 -14.18
N LEU A 156 2.80 14.97 -13.42
CA LEU A 156 3.49 15.05 -12.14
C LEU A 156 4.99 14.84 -12.35
N LEU A 157 5.79 15.82 -11.97
CA LEU A 157 7.24 15.73 -11.97
C LEU A 157 7.74 15.42 -10.55
N ILE A 158 8.30 14.24 -10.31
CA ILE A 158 8.95 13.90 -9.04
C ILE A 158 10.47 14.13 -9.13
N HIS A 159 11.06 14.54 -8.00
CA HIS A 159 12.46 14.93 -7.85
C HIS A 159 12.94 15.95 -8.90
N PRO A 160 12.29 17.12 -9.04
CA PRO A 160 12.57 18.07 -10.11
C PRO A 160 14.02 18.59 -10.14
N ASN A 161 14.68 18.61 -8.97
CA ASN A 161 16.04 19.13 -8.78
C ASN A 161 17.14 18.06 -8.79
N ASP A 162 16.80 16.78 -9.00
CA ASP A 162 17.78 15.68 -9.04
C ASP A 162 17.73 15.02 -10.43
N ALA A 163 18.67 15.37 -11.31
CA ALA A 163 18.68 14.90 -12.70
C ALA A 163 18.69 13.37 -12.83
N ASN A 164 19.22 12.65 -11.84
CA ASN A 164 19.30 11.19 -11.86
C ASN A 164 18.03 10.50 -11.37
N LYS A 165 17.17 11.23 -10.63
CA LYS A 165 15.92 10.70 -10.06
C LYS A 165 14.67 11.36 -10.63
N LYS A 166 14.85 12.43 -11.41
CA LYS A 166 13.78 13.19 -12.05
C LYS A 166 12.95 12.25 -12.90
N LYS A 167 11.66 12.16 -12.60
CA LYS A 167 10.71 11.34 -13.37
C LYS A 167 9.43 12.12 -13.60
N GLN A 168 9.00 12.17 -14.85
CA GLN A 168 7.73 12.75 -15.26
C GLN A 168 6.71 11.62 -15.38
N ILE A 169 5.54 11.80 -14.78
CA ILE A 169 4.44 10.83 -14.74
C ILE A 169 3.22 11.52 -15.35
N SER A 170 2.67 10.96 -16.42
CA SER A 170 1.43 11.46 -17.02
C SER A 170 0.21 11.14 -16.16
N ILE A 171 -0.94 11.71 -16.48
CA ILE A 171 -2.21 11.37 -15.81
C ILE A 171 -2.55 9.88 -15.96
N ASP A 172 -2.30 9.29 -17.12
CA ASP A 172 -2.47 7.85 -17.36
C ASP A 172 -1.50 7.04 -16.49
N GLY A 173 -0.25 7.49 -16.35
CA GLY A 173 0.72 6.84 -15.46
C GLY A 173 0.33 6.94 -13.98
N LEU A 174 -0.35 8.01 -13.57
CA LEU A 174 -0.94 8.10 -12.24
C LEU A 174 -2.13 7.16 -12.10
N TYR A 175 -2.95 7.03 -13.13
CA TYR A 175 -4.03 6.04 -13.19
C TYR A 175 -3.51 4.62 -13.04
N ASP A 176 -2.46 4.23 -13.77
CA ASP A 176 -1.81 2.93 -13.62
C ASP A 176 -1.27 2.72 -12.20
N ASN A 177 -0.61 3.73 -11.62
CA ASN A 177 -0.15 3.66 -10.22
C ASN A 177 -1.33 3.49 -9.25
N SER A 178 -2.50 4.08 -9.52
CA SER A 178 -3.70 3.92 -8.70
C SER A 178 -4.24 2.49 -8.73
N LEU A 179 -4.22 1.84 -9.90
CA LEU A 179 -4.61 0.44 -10.06
C LEU A 179 -3.61 -0.47 -9.34
N GLN A 180 -2.31 -0.17 -9.45
CA GLN A 180 -1.24 -0.89 -8.77
C GLN A 180 -1.42 -0.85 -7.24
N VAL A 181 -1.63 0.32 -6.64
CA VAL A 181 -1.83 0.40 -5.18
C VAL A 181 -3.12 -0.29 -4.74
N LYS A 182 -4.18 -0.24 -5.55
CA LYS A 182 -5.42 -0.98 -5.26
C LYS A 182 -5.20 -2.49 -5.28
N ALA A 183 -4.44 -3.01 -6.25
CA ALA A 183 -4.11 -4.43 -6.33
C ALA A 183 -3.25 -4.90 -5.15
N ILE A 184 -2.28 -4.09 -4.71
CA ILE A 184 -1.44 -4.36 -3.53
C ILE A 184 -2.31 -4.39 -2.26
N PHE A 185 -3.21 -3.41 -2.10
CA PHE A 185 -4.12 -3.38 -0.96
C PHE A 185 -5.00 -4.62 -0.90
N GLY A 186 -5.60 -5.03 -2.03
CA GLY A 186 -6.37 -6.28 -2.11
C GLY A 186 -5.56 -7.51 -1.70
N ALA A 187 -4.29 -7.61 -2.14
CA ALA A 187 -3.41 -8.71 -1.74
C ALA A 187 -3.09 -8.71 -0.24
N MET A 188 -2.88 -7.54 0.37
CA MET A 188 -2.66 -7.44 1.82
C MET A 188 -3.88 -7.90 2.62
N MET A 189 -5.08 -7.53 2.17
CA MET A 189 -6.34 -7.95 2.80
C MET A 189 -6.54 -9.46 2.64
N ASP A 190 -6.39 -9.99 1.44
CA ASP A 190 -6.57 -11.43 1.16
C ASP A 190 -5.51 -12.27 1.89
N TRP A 191 -4.26 -11.79 2.01
CA TRP A 191 -3.22 -12.46 2.80
C TRP A 191 -3.57 -12.47 4.30
N ALA A 192 -4.05 -11.35 4.85
CA ALA A 192 -4.47 -11.29 6.24
C ALA A 192 -5.65 -12.25 6.52
N ASP A 193 -6.61 -12.34 5.60
CA ASP A 193 -7.81 -13.19 5.69
C ASP A 193 -7.50 -14.70 5.52
N ALA A 194 -6.39 -15.07 4.87
CA ALA A 194 -6.05 -16.46 4.54
C ALA A 194 -5.55 -17.30 5.75
N THR A 195 -5.50 -16.73 6.95
CA THR A 195 -5.00 -17.40 8.16
C THR A 195 -6.10 -18.22 8.88
N ASP A 196 -6.18 -19.54 8.59
CA ASP A 196 -6.91 -20.62 9.28
C ASP A 196 -8.44 -20.47 9.59
N LYS A 197 -9.34 -20.83 8.62
CA LYS A 197 -10.49 -21.79 8.73
C LYS A 197 -11.50 -21.74 7.54
N PRO A 198 -12.33 -22.79 7.31
CA PRO A 198 -12.93 -23.11 6.01
C PRO A 198 -13.99 -22.11 5.55
N LYS A 199 -14.21 -22.07 4.23
CA LYS A 199 -15.23 -21.25 3.55
C LYS A 199 -16.64 -21.59 4.05
N GLU A 200 -17.05 -21.03 5.18
CA GLU A 200 -18.46 -20.84 5.47
C GLU A 200 -18.97 -19.70 4.60
N ASN A 201 -20.12 -19.93 3.97
CA ASN A 201 -20.82 -18.96 3.14
C ASN A 201 -21.04 -17.67 3.95
N LYS A 202 -20.19 -16.66 3.74
CA LYS A 202 -20.24 -15.39 4.44
C LYS A 202 -21.46 -14.59 3.95
N THR A 203 -22.44 -14.43 4.83
CA THR A 203 -23.32 -13.25 4.84
C THR A 203 -22.51 -12.03 5.29
N ASP A 204 -22.65 -10.95 4.53
CA ASP A 204 -21.90 -9.69 4.61
C ASP A 204 -22.20 -8.86 5.87
N GLU A 205 -21.64 -9.22 7.03
CA GLU A 205 -21.63 -8.32 8.19
C GLU A 205 -20.21 -8.13 8.77
N ILE A 206 -19.76 -6.86 8.72
CA ILE A 206 -18.43 -6.36 9.12
C ILE A 206 -18.02 -6.77 10.54
N GLY A 207 -19.00 -6.93 11.44
CA GLY A 207 -18.77 -7.45 12.79
C GLY A 207 -18.13 -8.84 12.79
N THR A 208 -18.43 -9.66 11.80
CA THR A 208 -17.89 -11.02 11.67
C THR A 208 -16.45 -11.02 11.12
N ILE A 209 -16.10 -10.08 10.25
CA ILE A 209 -14.74 -9.95 9.70
C ILE A 209 -13.77 -9.46 10.78
N VAL A 210 -14.15 -8.43 11.54
CA VAL A 210 -13.33 -7.87 12.63
C VAL A 210 -13.18 -8.89 13.77
N LYS A 211 -14.26 -9.59 14.13
CA LYS A 211 -14.22 -10.63 15.17
C LYS A 211 -13.40 -11.85 14.73
N ASN A 212 -13.38 -12.18 13.44
CA ASN A 212 -12.51 -13.22 12.92
C ASN A 212 -11.03 -12.80 12.93
N LEU A 213 -10.70 -11.56 12.55
CA LEU A 213 -9.35 -11.00 12.67
C LEU A 213 -8.85 -11.03 14.13
N MET A 214 -9.72 -10.64 15.08
CA MET A 214 -9.44 -10.71 16.53
C MET A 214 -9.23 -12.14 17.03
N THR A 215 -10.03 -13.09 16.56
CA THR A 215 -9.92 -14.50 16.97
C THR A 215 -8.67 -15.16 16.39
N GLN A 216 -8.27 -14.77 15.18
CA GLN A 216 -7.09 -15.29 14.49
C GLN A 216 -5.78 -14.72 15.07
N VAL A 217 -5.75 -13.44 15.45
CA VAL A 217 -4.61 -12.82 16.12
C VAL A 217 -4.40 -13.43 17.52
N ASN A 218 -5.47 -13.69 18.28
CA ASN A 218 -5.37 -14.37 19.57
C ASN A 218 -4.92 -15.85 19.43
N ALA A 219 -5.33 -16.54 18.37
CA ALA A 219 -4.88 -17.90 18.09
C ALA A 219 -3.38 -17.97 17.71
N LEU A 220 -2.82 -16.88 17.17
CA LEU A 220 -1.38 -16.76 16.91
C LEU A 220 -0.58 -16.66 18.22
N ASP A 221 -1.11 -15.91 19.20
CA ASP A 221 -0.52 -15.74 20.54
C ASP A 221 -0.49 -17.06 21.35
N GLU A 222 -1.56 -17.87 21.24
CA GLU A 222 -1.63 -19.22 21.83
C GLU A 222 -0.71 -20.25 21.14
N LYS A 223 -0.37 -20.06 19.86
CA LYS A 223 0.59 -20.92 19.14
C LYS A 223 2.03 -20.58 19.55
N LEU A 224 2.34 -19.30 19.76
CA LEU A 224 3.68 -18.85 20.15
C LEU A 224 4.06 -19.26 21.58
N THR A 225 3.09 -19.32 22.50
CA THR A 225 3.29 -19.82 23.88
C THR A 225 3.57 -21.32 23.97
N LYS A 226 3.27 -22.11 22.94
CA LYS A 226 3.56 -23.56 22.90
C LYS A 226 4.94 -23.90 22.33
N ILE A 227 5.67 -22.91 21.82
CA ILE A 227 6.98 -23.07 21.17
C ILE A 227 8.11 -22.44 22.02
N SER A 228 7.78 -21.65 23.05
CA SER A 228 8.70 -21.28 24.15
C SER A 228 8.72 -22.36 25.23
#